data_AF-A0A1F3V3K0-F1
#
_entry.id   AF-A0A1F3V3K0-F1
#
_cell.length_a   1.000
_cell.length_b   1.000
_cell.length_c   1.000
_cell.angle_alpha   90.00
_cell.angle_beta   90.00
_cell.angle_gamma   90.00
#
_symmetry.space_group_name_H-M   'P 1'
#
loop_
_entity.id
_entity.type
_entity.pdbx_description
1 polymer ?
#
loop_
_entity_poly.entity_id
_entity_poly.type
_entity_poly.pdbx_seq_one_letter_code
_entity_poly.pdbx_strand_id
1 'polypeptide(L)'
;MKNFLLVLAMLLISNLSFAISGPSTPSGDGDGRPECRTYDVGWEEHGYHYTCGECLAEHGKCVEKCFTYTYTCTASGEARNIYRDTNGNQSEQVRILTFEAEGRSEMFARRTALDYCYHQAVNCQITNCNESSHLDRQRSCQK
;
A
#
# COMPACT_ATOMS: atom_id res chain seq x y z
N MET A 1 -36.75 41.54 -31.58
CA MET A 1 -36.29 40.44 -32.46
C MET A 1 -35.58 39.45 -31.56
N LYS A 2 -36.29 38.47 -30.99
CA LYS A 2 -36.52 37.09 -31.49
C LYS A 2 -35.23 36.24 -31.56
N ASN A 3 -35.30 35.08 -30.89
CA ASN A 3 -34.47 33.84 -30.97
C ASN A 3 -33.67 33.60 -29.67
N PHE A 4 -34.10 32.78 -28.68
CA PHE A 4 -34.51 31.35 -28.62
C PHE A 4 -33.40 30.37 -29.06
N LEU A 5 -32.99 29.49 -28.12
CA LEU A 5 -32.21 28.22 -28.18
C LEU A 5 -31.16 28.26 -27.04
N LEU A 6 -31.31 27.65 -25.86
CA LEU A 6 -31.82 26.32 -25.47
C LEU A 6 -31.07 25.19 -26.19
N VAL A 7 -29.88 24.87 -25.69
CA VAL A 7 -29.24 23.57 -25.90
C VAL A 7 -29.04 22.93 -24.53
N LEU A 8 -30.02 22.10 -24.21
CA LEU A 8 -29.99 21.03 -23.24
C LEU A 8 -29.01 19.97 -23.76
N ALA A 9 -27.88 19.77 -23.10
CA ALA A 9 -27.06 18.58 -23.31
C ALA A 9 -26.90 17.88 -21.96
N MET A 10 -27.80 16.92 -21.72
CA MET A 10 -27.62 15.91 -20.69
C MET A 10 -26.34 15.13 -20.99
N LEU A 11 -25.42 15.09 -20.03
CA LEU A 11 -24.51 13.96 -19.91
C LEU A 11 -24.54 13.50 -18.45
N LEU A 12 -25.47 12.56 -18.24
CA LEU A 12 -25.45 11.59 -17.17
C LEU A 12 -24.15 10.79 -17.27
N ILE A 13 -23.10 11.21 -16.56
CA ILE A 13 -22.00 10.31 -16.27
C ILE A 13 -22.42 9.50 -15.05
N SER A 14 -22.98 8.34 -15.40
CA SER A 14 -23.21 7.18 -14.57
C SER A 14 -22.17 7.02 -13.47
N ASN A 15 -22.69 6.85 -12.24
CA ASN A 15 -22.02 6.24 -11.11
C ASN A 15 -21.35 4.93 -11.55
N LEU A 16 -20.04 4.94 -11.77
CA LEU A 16 -19.23 3.76 -11.51
C LEU A 16 -18.62 3.97 -10.13
N SER A 17 -19.35 3.46 -9.12
CA SER A 17 -18.71 2.98 -7.92
C SER A 17 -17.71 1.92 -8.36
N PHE A 18 -16.45 2.31 -8.57
CA PHE A 18 -15.36 1.36 -8.58
C PHE A 18 -15.31 0.76 -7.19
N ALA A 19 -15.96 -0.38 -7.02
CA ALA A 19 -15.57 -1.35 -6.02
C ALA A 19 -14.14 -1.77 -6.39
N ILE A 20 -13.16 -1.03 -5.88
CA ILE A 20 -11.82 -1.57 -5.69
C ILE A 20 -11.99 -2.57 -4.57
N SER A 21 -12.46 -3.77 -4.91
CA SER A 21 -12.10 -4.98 -4.19
C SER A 21 -10.60 -5.13 -4.39
N GLY A 22 -9.84 -4.38 -3.59
CA GLY A 22 -8.44 -4.69 -3.37
C GLY A 22 -8.39 -6.15 -2.92
N PRO A 23 -7.40 -6.93 -3.38
CA PRO A 23 -7.23 -8.28 -2.89
C PRO A 23 -7.25 -8.22 -1.37
N SER A 24 -8.10 -9.04 -0.75
CA SER A 24 -8.03 -9.32 0.68
C SER A 24 -6.59 -9.68 0.96
N THR A 25 -5.87 -8.75 1.58
CA THR A 25 -4.48 -8.88 1.94
C THR A 25 -4.34 -10.22 2.67
N PRO A 26 -3.55 -11.17 2.15
CA PRO A 26 -3.04 -12.20 3.03
C PRO A 26 -2.37 -11.46 4.17
N SER A 27 -2.89 -11.61 5.38
CA SER A 27 -2.12 -11.31 6.58
C SER A 27 -1.02 -12.37 6.65
N GLY A 28 -0.02 -12.25 5.78
CA GLY A 28 1.22 -12.98 5.86
C GLY A 28 1.99 -12.38 7.03
N ASP A 29 1.88 -13.02 8.20
CA ASP A 29 2.88 -12.91 9.25
C ASP A 29 4.20 -13.44 8.67
N GLY A 30 4.89 -12.58 7.91
CA GLY A 30 5.86 -12.99 6.90
C GLY A 30 7.26 -13.20 7.45
N ASP A 31 7.66 -14.47 7.60
CA ASP A 31 9.06 -14.90 7.73
C ASP A 31 9.92 -14.56 6.48
N GLY A 32 9.40 -13.78 5.53
CA GLY A 32 10.04 -13.43 4.26
C GLY A 32 10.09 -14.56 3.25
N ARG A 33 9.14 -15.49 3.33
CA ARG A 33 8.92 -16.50 2.30
C ARG A 33 8.01 -15.92 1.22
N PRO A 34 8.30 -16.16 -0.07
CA PRO A 34 7.40 -15.77 -1.15
C PRO A 34 6.02 -16.40 -0.98
N GLU A 35 4.98 -15.62 -1.18
CA GLU A 35 3.62 -16.15 -1.28
C GLU A 35 3.34 -16.58 -2.72
N CYS A 36 3.07 -17.86 -2.89
CA CYS A 36 2.76 -18.44 -4.19
C CYS A 36 1.25 -18.57 -4.37
N ARG A 37 0.77 -18.16 -5.55
CA ARG A 37 -0.62 -18.26 -5.98
C ARG A 37 -0.67 -18.78 -7.41
N THR A 38 -1.74 -19.48 -7.74
CA THR A 38 -1.93 -20.06 -9.07
C THR A 38 -3.12 -19.44 -9.79
N TYR A 39 -2.96 -19.23 -11.09
CA TYR A 39 -3.86 -18.47 -11.94
C TYR A 39 -4.12 -19.24 -13.24
N ASP A 40 -5.35 -19.15 -13.76
CA ASP A 40 -5.66 -19.63 -15.12
C ASP A 40 -4.96 -18.73 -16.15
N VAL A 41 -4.46 -19.32 -17.23
CA VAL A 41 -3.78 -18.63 -18.33
C VAL A 41 -4.78 -18.03 -19.34
N GLY A 42 -6.08 -18.38 -19.27
CA GLY A 42 -7.06 -18.04 -20.30
C GLY A 42 -8.36 -17.35 -19.84
N TRP A 43 -8.64 -17.22 -18.55
CA TRP A 43 -9.84 -16.58 -18.02
C TRP A 43 -9.49 -15.33 -17.20
N GLU A 44 -10.29 -14.26 -17.33
CA GLU A 44 -10.15 -13.03 -16.55
C GLU A 44 -9.95 -13.38 -15.06
N GLU A 45 -9.01 -12.69 -14.44
CA GLU A 45 -8.39 -12.98 -13.14
C GLU A 45 -9.34 -12.81 -11.94
N HIS A 46 -10.50 -13.47 -11.96
CA HIS A 46 -11.52 -13.34 -10.92
C HIS A 46 -11.17 -14.12 -9.65
N GLY A 47 -10.10 -14.92 -9.65
CA GLY A 47 -9.66 -15.68 -8.48
C GLY A 47 -8.28 -16.32 -8.68
N TYR A 48 -7.62 -16.61 -7.56
CA TYR A 48 -6.41 -17.41 -7.51
C TYR A 48 -6.69 -18.70 -6.72
N HIS A 49 -5.94 -19.74 -7.03
CA HIS A 49 -5.90 -20.99 -6.27
C HIS A 49 -4.60 -21.06 -5.46
N TYR A 50 -4.60 -21.75 -4.32
CA TYR A 50 -3.41 -21.88 -3.49
C TYR A 50 -2.40 -22.88 -4.05
N THR A 51 -2.87 -23.83 -4.86
CA THR A 51 -2.02 -24.87 -5.45
C THR A 51 -2.28 -25.12 -6.93
N CYS A 52 -1.24 -25.57 -7.64
CA CYS A 52 -1.37 -25.96 -9.04
C CYS A 52 -2.39 -27.09 -9.26
N GLY A 53 -2.55 -28.00 -8.29
CA GLY A 53 -3.49 -29.11 -8.39
C GLY A 53 -4.94 -28.63 -8.38
N GLU A 54 -5.29 -27.72 -7.47
CA GLU A 54 -6.61 -27.09 -7.41
C GLU A 54 -6.90 -26.33 -8.71
N CYS A 55 -5.96 -25.49 -9.14
CA CYS A 55 -6.10 -24.74 -10.38
C CYS A 55 -6.28 -25.69 -11.58
N LEU A 56 -5.47 -26.73 -11.72
CA LEU A 56 -5.56 -27.68 -12.84
C LEU A 56 -6.79 -28.60 -12.81
N ALA A 57 -7.41 -28.77 -11.63
CA ALA A 57 -8.64 -29.53 -11.49
C ALA A 57 -9.84 -28.79 -12.08
N GLU A 58 -9.87 -27.46 -11.94
CA GLU A 58 -10.93 -26.59 -12.44
C GLU A 58 -10.61 -26.02 -13.83
N HIS A 59 -9.34 -25.76 -14.10
CA HIS A 59 -8.85 -25.08 -15.29
C HIS A 59 -7.91 -25.95 -16.11
N GLY A 60 -7.87 -25.74 -17.43
CA GLY A 60 -7.02 -26.54 -18.32
C GLY A 60 -5.53 -26.18 -18.26
N LYS A 61 -5.21 -24.90 -18.07
CA LYS A 61 -3.84 -24.37 -18.10
C LYS A 61 -3.65 -23.36 -16.97
N CYS A 62 -2.70 -23.64 -16.09
CA CYS A 62 -2.43 -22.80 -14.94
C CYS A 62 -0.97 -22.35 -14.87
N VAL A 63 -0.75 -21.21 -14.24
CA VAL A 63 0.55 -20.65 -13.92
C VAL A 63 0.63 -20.35 -12.42
N GLU A 64 1.70 -20.77 -11.77
CA GLU A 64 2.05 -20.36 -10.42
C GLU A 64 2.93 -19.11 -10.48
N LYS A 65 2.57 -18.09 -9.72
CA LYS A 65 3.35 -16.87 -9.49
C LYS A 65 3.62 -16.74 -8.00
N CYS A 66 4.88 -16.51 -7.63
CA CYS A 66 5.29 -16.29 -6.26
C CYS A 66 5.76 -14.85 -6.09
N PHE A 67 5.22 -14.17 -5.07
CA PHE A 67 5.52 -12.78 -4.79
C PHE A 67 6.12 -12.61 -3.40
N THR A 68 7.14 -11.76 -3.30
CA THR A 68 7.60 -11.23 -2.02
C THR A 68 7.00 -9.85 -1.83
N TYR A 69 6.48 -9.60 -0.64
CA TYR A 69 5.89 -8.33 -0.24
C TYR A 69 6.86 -7.57 0.67
N THR A 70 6.98 -6.27 0.43
CA THR A 70 7.72 -5.33 1.27
C THR A 70 6.84 -4.15 1.60
N TYR A 71 6.83 -3.77 2.87
CA TYR A 71 6.06 -2.65 3.39
C TYR A 71 6.99 -1.51 3.74
N THR A 72 6.64 -0.31 3.31
CA THR A 72 7.35 0.93 3.66
C THR A 72 6.39 1.85 4.38
N CYS A 73 6.71 2.21 5.62
CA CYS A 73 5.90 3.11 6.42
C CYS A 73 6.67 4.38 6.80
N THR A 74 5.97 5.50 6.77
CA THR A 74 6.50 6.82 7.10
C THR A 74 5.81 7.35 8.36
N ALA A 75 6.61 7.69 9.37
CA ALA A 75 6.18 8.40 10.57
C ALA A 75 6.58 9.88 10.47
N SER A 76 5.79 10.77 11.08
CA SER A 76 6.15 12.19 11.25
C SER A 76 6.04 12.62 12.70
N GLY A 77 6.89 13.52 13.16
CA GLY A 77 6.84 14.11 14.50
C GLY A 77 7.40 15.53 14.54
N GLU A 78 7.21 16.21 15.67
CA GLU A 78 7.68 17.57 15.93
C GLU A 78 9.05 17.56 16.61
N ALA A 79 10.00 18.33 16.08
CA ALA A 79 11.24 18.70 16.75
C ALA A 79 11.18 20.17 17.13
N ARG A 80 11.46 20.48 18.40
CA ARG A 80 11.36 21.82 18.97
C ARG A 80 12.73 22.33 19.37
N ASN A 81 13.10 23.48 18.82
CA ASN A 81 14.31 24.20 19.21
C ASN A 81 13.92 25.48 19.95
N ILE A 82 14.43 25.63 21.17
CA ILE A 82 14.27 26.85 21.95
C ILE A 82 15.56 27.64 21.84
N TYR A 83 15.46 28.84 21.26
CA TYR A 83 16.55 29.79 21.18
C TYR A 83 16.34 30.87 22.23
N ARG A 84 17.43 31.26 22.90
CA ARG A 84 17.42 32.39 23.83
C ARG A 84 18.45 33.42 23.37
N ASP A 85 18.02 34.66 23.22
CA ASP A 85 18.91 35.76 22.88
C ASP A 85 19.70 36.28 24.10
N THR A 86 20.63 37.19 23.86
CA THR A 86 21.46 37.79 24.93
C THR A 86 20.66 38.68 25.89
N ASN A 87 19.45 39.08 25.51
CA ASN A 87 18.53 39.89 26.31
C ASN A 87 17.55 39.02 27.13
N GLY A 88 17.61 37.69 27.00
CA GLY A 88 16.75 36.74 27.69
C GLY A 88 15.41 36.45 26.99
N ASN A 89 15.17 37.01 25.80
CA ASN A 89 13.99 36.68 25.00
C ASN A 89 14.11 35.25 24.46
N GLN A 90 13.00 34.52 24.48
CA GLN A 90 12.93 33.16 23.95
C GLN A 90 12.12 33.13 22.66
N SER A 91 12.61 32.38 21.68
CA SER A 91 11.88 32.04 20.46
C SER A 91 11.88 30.53 20.28
N GLU A 92 10.73 29.96 19.97
CA GLU A 92 10.57 28.53 19.68
C GLU A 92 10.41 28.33 18.17
N GLN A 93 11.13 27.35 17.63
CA GLN A 93 10.93 26.87 16.27
C GLN A 93 10.51 25.41 16.31
N VAL A 94 9.34 25.12 15.73
CA VAL A 94 8.83 23.77 15.54
C VAL A 94 9.10 23.33 14.11
N ARG A 95 9.75 22.19 13.94
CA ARG A 95 10.00 21.54 12.64
C ARG A 95 9.30 20.19 12.63
N ILE A 96 8.65 19.84 11.51
CA ILE A 96 8.20 18.46 11.27
C ILE A 96 9.36 17.65 10.71
N LEU A 97 9.64 16.52 11.34
CA LEU A 97 10.56 15.49 10.89
C LEU A 97 9.77 14.31 10.35
N THR A 98 10.32 13.64 9.34
CA THR A 98 9.75 12.44 8.72
C THR A 98 10.76 11.31 8.79
N PHE A 99 10.29 10.11 9.11
CA PHE A 99 11.11 8.92 9.31
C PHE A 99 10.47 7.77 8.55
N GLU A 100 11.28 7.07 7.77
CA GLU A 100 10.82 5.95 6.96
C GLU A 100 11.46 4.66 7.45
N ALA A 101 10.68 3.58 7.43
CA ALA A 101 11.20 2.24 7.68
C ALA A 101 10.53 1.22 6.76
N GLU A 102 11.32 0.23 6.35
CA GLU A 102 10.87 -0.90 5.56
C GLU A 102 10.75 -2.15 6.42
N GLY A 103 9.86 -3.05 6.04
CA GLY A 103 9.58 -4.27 6.78
C GLY A 103 8.92 -5.35 5.93
N ARG A 104 9.06 -6.60 6.36
CA ARG A 104 8.38 -7.76 5.75
C ARG A 104 6.90 -7.85 6.13
N SER A 105 6.48 -7.09 7.12
CA SER A 105 5.07 -6.88 7.47
C SER A 105 4.82 -5.40 7.73
N GLU A 106 3.58 -4.96 7.47
CA GLU A 106 3.18 -3.57 7.74
C GLU A 106 3.42 -3.24 9.22
N MET A 107 3.04 -4.13 10.14
CA MET A 107 3.22 -3.91 11.58
C MET A 107 4.69 -3.67 11.96
N PHE A 108 5.61 -4.44 11.39
CA PHE A 108 7.04 -4.27 11.66
C PHE A 108 7.56 -2.94 11.11
N ALA A 109 7.22 -2.60 9.87
CA ALA A 109 7.60 -1.32 9.25
C ALA A 109 7.04 -0.13 10.05
N ARG A 110 5.76 -0.17 10.45
CA ARG A 110 5.12 0.84 11.29
C ARG A 110 5.83 1.04 12.62
N ARG A 111 6.06 -0.06 13.35
CA ARG A 111 6.71 -0.02 14.65
C ARG A 111 8.11 0.57 14.54
N THR A 112 8.86 0.18 13.52
CA THR A 112 10.23 0.67 13.30
C THR A 112 10.26 2.15 12.93
N ALA A 113 9.36 2.61 12.05
CA ALA A 113 9.25 4.03 11.70
C ALA A 113 8.86 4.89 12.92
N LEU A 114 7.95 4.41 13.76
CA LEU A 114 7.58 5.08 15.01
C LEU A 114 8.74 5.11 16.00
N ASP A 115 9.48 4.01 16.16
CA ASP A 115 10.67 3.96 17.01
C ASP A 115 11.68 5.03 16.58
N TYR A 116 12.04 5.06 15.29
CA TYR A 116 12.92 6.09 14.72
C TYR A 116 12.43 7.51 14.98
N CYS A 117 11.12 7.74 14.88
CA CYS A 117 10.53 9.03 15.16
C CYS A 117 10.64 9.41 16.64
N TYR A 118 10.24 8.52 17.56
CA TYR A 118 10.27 8.81 19.00
C TYR A 118 11.69 8.98 19.56
N HIS A 119 12.73 8.50 18.86
CA HIS A 119 14.12 8.79 19.22
C HIS A 119 14.53 10.25 18.95
N GLN A 120 13.83 10.99 18.09
CA GLN A 120 14.27 12.30 17.61
C GLN A 120 13.19 13.40 17.65
N ALA A 121 11.93 13.03 17.85
CA ALA A 121 10.79 13.93 17.79
C ALA A 121 9.73 13.56 18.84
N VAL A 122 8.80 14.47 19.07
CA VAL A 122 7.59 14.26 19.88
C VAL A 122 6.35 14.23 19.00
N ASN A 123 5.20 13.81 19.54
CA ASN A 123 3.93 13.77 18.82
C ASN A 123 4.00 12.91 17.53
N CYS A 124 4.75 11.81 17.56
CA CYS A 124 4.95 10.95 16.41
C CYS A 124 3.67 10.21 16.02
N GLN A 125 3.41 10.13 14.71
CA GLN A 125 2.30 9.38 14.13
C GLN A 125 2.68 8.81 12.77
N ILE A 126 2.08 7.67 12.39
CA ILE A 126 2.17 7.15 11.03
C ILE A 126 1.37 8.06 10.10
N THR A 127 2.00 8.47 9.00
CA THR A 127 1.39 9.32 7.97
C THR A 127 1.08 8.54 6.69
N ASN A 128 1.87 7.52 6.39
CA ASN A 128 1.67 6.69 5.22
C ASN A 128 2.23 5.28 5.44
N CYS A 129 1.62 4.28 4.80
CA CYS A 129 2.16 2.94 4.65
C CYS A 129 1.82 2.44 3.24
N ASN A 130 2.85 1.97 2.53
CA ASN A 130 2.71 1.40 1.20
C ASN A 130 3.15 -0.06 1.22
N GLU A 131 2.43 -0.89 0.49
CA GLU A 131 2.85 -2.24 0.15
C GLU A 131 3.42 -2.24 -1.27
N SER A 132 4.52 -2.95 -1.47
CA SER A 132 5.08 -3.26 -2.78
C SER A 132 5.23 -4.77 -2.89
N SER A 133 5.00 -5.30 -4.09
CA SER A 133 5.20 -6.72 -4.39
C SER A 133 6.22 -6.90 -5.51
N HIS A 134 7.00 -7.96 -5.41
CA HIS A 134 7.97 -8.36 -6.43
C HIS A 134 7.70 -9.80 -6.84
N LEU A 135 7.60 -10.05 -8.16
CA LEU A 135 7.46 -11.39 -8.69
C LEU A 135 8.81 -12.13 -8.62
N ASP A 136 8.97 -13.03 -7.66
CA ASP A 136 10.20 -13.81 -7.49
C ASP A 136 10.30 -14.96 -8.49
N ARG A 137 9.16 -15.59 -8.79
CA ARG A 137 9.10 -16.80 -9.62
C ARG A 137 7.78 -16.90 -10.35
N GLN A 138 7.84 -17.35 -11.59
CA GLN A 138 6.68 -17.80 -12.34
C GLN A 138 6.97 -19.15 -12.99
N ARG A 139 6.05 -20.11 -12.88
CA ARG A 139 6.14 -21.42 -13.57
C ARG A 139 4.79 -21.89 -14.07
N SER A 140 4.77 -22.57 -15.21
CA SER A 140 3.57 -23.31 -15.64
C SER A 140 3.33 -24.49 -14.71
N CYS A 141 2.07 -24.70 -14.33
CA CYS A 141 1.66 -25.90 -13.62
C CYS A 141 1.73 -27.11 -14.58
N GLN A 142 2.22 -28.23 -14.06
CA GLN A 142 2.26 -29.51 -14.78
C GLN A 142 1.25 -30.47 -14.16
N LYS A 143 0.61 -31.30 -14.99
CA LYS A 143 -0.26 -32.39 -14.55
C LYS A 143 0.56 -33.58 -14.08
#